data_AF-A0A6I1FBL5-F1
#
_entry.id   AF-A0A6I1FBL5-F1
#
_cell.length_a   1.000
_cell.length_b   1.000
_cell.length_c   1.000
_cell.angle_alpha   90.00
_cell.angle_beta   90.00
_cell.angle_gamma   90.00
#
_symmetry.space_group_name_H-M   'P 1'
#
loop_
_entity.id
_entity.type
_entity.pdbx_description
1 polymer ?
#
loop_
_entity_poly.entity_id
_entity_poly.type
_entity_poly.pdbx_seq_one_letter_code
_entity_poly.pdbx_strand_id
1 'polypeptide(L)'
;MEIPLTGFMLHSNDSDPAHSHHLYITSWDGRPVHVHEFKGVTSYDDGHRHRYAGTTEPAPSGVQHSHKYFTFTSIDNRHHHQIYGTTGPAIYLPGGGHYHEFSGMTTINGANPHRHRYSGKTSL
;
A
#
# COMPACT_ATOMS: atom_id res chain seq x y z
N MET A 1 16.53 -22.61 13.59
CA MET A 1 16.43 -21.26 13.00
C MET A 1 15.31 -20.55 13.74
N GLU A 2 15.60 -19.40 14.34
CA GLU A 2 14.63 -18.60 15.10
C GLU A 2 14.31 -17.34 14.29
N ILE A 3 13.02 -17.07 14.04
CA ILE A 3 12.57 -15.85 13.35
C ILE A 3 12.00 -14.92 14.43
N PRO A 4 12.63 -13.78 14.71
CA PRO A 4 12.11 -12.85 15.70
C PRO A 4 10.78 -12.26 15.24
N LEU A 5 9.81 -12.14 16.16
CA LEU A 5 8.50 -11.53 15.91
C LEU A 5 8.36 -10.28 16.75
N THR A 6 7.90 -9.19 16.14
CA THR A 6 7.47 -8.00 16.88
C THR A 6 5.96 -7.91 16.83
N GLY A 7 5.33 -7.62 17.95
CA GLY A 7 3.88 -7.57 18.06
C GLY A 7 3.42 -6.98 19.38
N PHE A 8 2.11 -6.90 19.56
CA PHE A 8 1.50 -6.54 20.84
C PHE A 8 0.62 -7.69 21.34
N MET A 9 0.70 -7.94 22.64
CA MET A 9 -0.09 -8.95 23.32
C MET A 9 -1.20 -8.25 24.09
N LEU A 10 -2.46 -8.50 23.72
CA LEU A 10 -3.60 -7.98 24.48
C LEU A 10 -3.98 -8.99 25.56
N HIS A 11 -4.12 -8.51 26.79
CA HIS A 11 -4.64 -9.29 27.91
C HIS A 11 -6.14 -9.02 28.06
N SER A 12 -6.97 -10.06 27.99
CA SER A 12 -8.35 -10.00 28.47
C SER A 12 -8.36 -10.33 29.96
N ASN A 13 -9.00 -9.49 30.78
CA ASN A 13 -9.11 -9.65 32.24
C ASN A 13 -10.13 -10.75 32.62
N ASP A 14 -10.07 -11.93 32.01
CA ASP A 14 -10.95 -13.03 32.39
C ASP A 14 -10.33 -13.85 33.52
N SER A 15 -11.13 -14.11 34.56
CA SER A 15 -10.71 -14.78 35.81
C SER A 15 -10.56 -16.30 35.66
N ASP A 16 -10.46 -16.80 34.43
CA ASP A 16 -10.40 -18.22 34.12
C ASP A 16 -8.96 -18.75 34.34
N PRO A 17 -8.76 -19.85 35.09
CA PRO A 17 -7.46 -20.51 35.20
C PRO A 17 -6.84 -20.92 33.85
N ALA A 18 -7.63 -21.10 32.79
CA ALA A 18 -7.16 -21.28 31.42
C ALA A 18 -7.12 -19.93 30.67
N HIS A 19 -6.18 -19.05 31.04
CA HIS A 19 -6.01 -17.76 30.37
C HIS A 19 -5.36 -17.92 28.98
N SER A 20 -5.77 -17.07 28.03
CA SER A 20 -5.17 -16.97 26.70
C SER A 20 -4.91 -15.51 26.35
N HIS A 21 -3.93 -15.26 25.49
CA HIS A 21 -3.62 -13.94 25.00
C HIS A 21 -3.70 -13.89 23.48
N HIS A 22 -4.25 -12.79 22.95
CA HIS A 22 -4.16 -12.51 21.52
C HIS A 22 -2.82 -11.83 21.23
N LEU A 23 -1.96 -12.51 20.48
CA LEU A 23 -0.73 -11.95 19.93
C LEU A 23 -1.00 -11.39 18.53
N TYR A 24 -0.84 -10.08 18.38
CA TYR A 24 -0.92 -9.41 17.08
C TYR A 24 0.50 -9.19 16.56
N ILE A 25 0.87 -9.93 15.51
CA ILE A 25 2.18 -9.84 14.89
C ILE A 25 2.21 -8.63 13.95
N THR A 26 3.20 -7.76 14.15
CA THR A 26 3.45 -6.53 13.37
C THR A 26 4.63 -6.64 12.42
N SER A 27 5.59 -7.54 12.68
CA SER A 27 6.66 -7.87 11.74
C SER A 27 7.20 -9.28 11.96
N TRP A 28 7.69 -9.87 10.88
CA TRP A 28 8.47 -11.10 10.85
C TRP A 28 9.91 -10.70 10.57
N ASP A 29 10.85 -11.02 11.48
CA ASP A 29 12.27 -10.59 11.52
C ASP A 29 12.61 -9.35 12.37
N GLY A 30 11.62 -8.74 13.02
CA GLY A 30 11.83 -7.59 13.91
C GLY A 30 12.20 -6.28 13.23
N ARG A 31 12.17 -6.21 11.88
CA ARG A 31 12.43 -4.95 11.17
C ARG A 31 11.20 -4.05 11.18
N PRO A 32 11.38 -2.74 11.42
CA PRO A 32 10.31 -1.76 11.21
C PRO A 32 9.78 -1.83 9.78
N VAL A 33 8.45 -1.86 9.65
CA VAL A 33 7.79 -1.87 8.34
C VAL A 33 7.74 -0.44 7.83
N HIS A 34 8.53 -0.14 6.79
CA HIS A 34 8.48 1.14 6.08
C HIS A 34 7.60 1.00 4.85
N VAL A 35 6.48 1.71 4.85
CA VAL A 35 5.45 1.70 3.81
C VAL A 35 4.85 3.10 3.70
N HIS A 36 4.26 3.42 2.55
CA HIS A 36 3.50 4.64 2.37
C HIS A 36 2.12 4.37 1.81
N GLU A 37 1.15 5.23 2.13
CA GLU A 37 -0.15 5.21 1.47
C GLU A 37 -0.06 5.87 0.10
N PHE A 38 -0.92 5.45 -0.83
CA PHE A 38 -1.10 6.13 -2.10
C PHE A 38 -2.57 6.12 -2.50
N LYS A 39 -3.02 7.17 -3.18
CA LYS A 39 -4.40 7.32 -3.65
C LYS A 39 -4.49 8.28 -4.82
N GLY A 40 -5.59 8.24 -5.55
CA GLY A 40 -5.84 9.17 -6.65
C GLY A 40 -7.09 8.86 -7.45
N VAL A 41 -7.17 9.53 -8.60
CA VAL A 41 -8.22 9.36 -9.61
C VAL A 41 -7.54 9.19 -10.96
N THR A 42 -8.01 8.24 -11.76
CA THR A 42 -7.47 7.98 -13.09
C THR A 42 -7.87 9.07 -14.10
N SER A 43 -7.24 9.08 -15.28
CA SER A 43 -7.65 9.92 -16.41
C SER A 43 -9.07 9.58 -16.89
N TYR A 44 -9.73 10.53 -17.57
CA TYR A 44 -11.05 10.30 -18.18
C TYR A 44 -10.88 9.60 -19.51
N ASP A 45 -11.27 8.33 -19.59
CA ASP A 45 -11.17 7.51 -20.80
C ASP A 45 -12.46 6.69 -20.92
N ASP A 46 -12.90 6.42 -22.14
CA ASP A 46 -14.14 5.66 -22.43
C ASP A 46 -15.36 6.12 -21.58
N GLY A 47 -15.49 7.44 -21.39
CA GLY A 47 -16.65 8.02 -20.71
C GLY A 47 -16.66 7.95 -19.19
N HIS A 48 -15.57 7.54 -18.51
CA HIS A 48 -15.52 7.51 -17.05
C HIS A 48 -14.09 7.60 -16.47
N ARG A 49 -14.01 7.59 -15.14
CA ARG A 49 -12.78 7.56 -14.32
C ARG A 49 -13.00 6.59 -13.18
N HIS A 50 -11.90 6.13 -12.59
CA HIS A 50 -11.94 5.39 -11.35
C HIS A 50 -11.13 6.11 -10.25
N ARG A 51 -11.50 5.87 -9.00
CA ARG A 51 -10.70 6.22 -7.82
C ARG A 51 -9.84 5.02 -7.43
N TYR A 52 -8.75 5.25 -6.72
CA TYR A 52 -7.95 4.17 -6.15
C TYR A 52 -7.29 4.62 -4.86
N ALA A 53 -7.01 3.66 -3.98
CA ALA A 53 -6.22 3.83 -2.77
C ALA A 53 -5.51 2.51 -2.43
N GLY A 54 -4.38 2.60 -1.74
CA GLY A 54 -3.63 1.43 -1.29
C GLY A 54 -2.44 1.83 -0.42
N THR A 55 -1.70 0.81 0.00
CA THR A 55 -0.44 0.96 0.73
C THR A 55 0.65 0.24 -0.05
N THR A 56 1.83 0.83 -0.13
CA THR A 56 2.95 0.22 -0.82
C THR A 56 3.46 -1.02 -0.07
N GLU A 57 4.16 -1.90 -0.78
CA GLU A 57 4.88 -3.00 -0.14
C GLU A 57 6.02 -2.47 0.75
N PRO A 58 6.46 -3.21 1.77
CA PRO A 58 7.57 -2.81 2.62
C PRO A 58 8.89 -2.64 1.86
N ALA A 59 9.69 -1.64 2.25
CA ALA A 59 11.04 -1.42 1.75
C ALA A 59 12.02 -1.12 2.90
N PRO A 60 13.35 -1.21 2.69
CA PRO A 60 14.32 -0.88 3.73
C PRO A 60 14.24 0.58 4.17
N SER A 61 14.16 0.85 5.48
CA SER A 61 14.24 2.21 6.04
C SER A 61 15.66 2.77 6.02
N GLY A 62 15.80 4.10 5.99
CA GLY A 62 17.06 4.81 6.26
C GLY A 62 18.09 4.81 5.13
N VAL A 63 17.81 4.12 4.02
CA VAL A 63 18.61 4.15 2.79
C VAL A 63 17.77 4.65 1.63
N GLN A 64 18.38 5.02 0.50
CA GLN A 64 17.62 5.28 -0.71
C GLN A 64 16.89 4.00 -1.16
N HIS A 65 15.58 4.09 -1.35
CA HIS A 65 14.75 2.96 -1.74
C HIS A 65 13.60 3.39 -2.65
N SER A 66 12.82 2.40 -3.08
CA SER A 66 11.58 2.50 -3.81
C SER A 66 10.64 1.41 -3.31
N HIS A 67 9.34 1.59 -3.46
CA HIS A 67 8.37 0.58 -3.10
C HIS A 67 7.68 -0.02 -4.31
N LYS A 68 7.40 -1.31 -4.24
CA LYS A 68 6.38 -1.91 -5.10
C LYS A 68 5.00 -1.55 -4.58
N TYR A 69 4.01 -1.56 -5.46
CA TYR A 69 2.62 -1.35 -5.06
C TYR A 69 1.68 -2.14 -5.97
N PHE A 70 0.53 -2.50 -5.41
CA PHE A 70 -0.59 -3.13 -6.10
C PHE A 70 -1.89 -2.64 -5.47
N THR A 71 -2.90 -2.32 -6.30
CA THR A 71 -4.27 -2.07 -5.84
C THR A 71 -5.26 -2.28 -6.98
N PHE A 72 -6.55 -2.27 -6.63
CA PHE A 72 -7.65 -2.19 -7.58
C PHE A 72 -8.24 -0.79 -7.55
N THR A 73 -8.79 -0.36 -8.68
CA THR A 73 -9.59 0.85 -8.73
C THR A 73 -11.00 0.60 -8.19
N SER A 74 -11.77 1.66 -7.95
CA SER A 74 -13.20 1.56 -7.70
C SER A 74 -13.93 0.91 -8.88
N ILE A 75 -15.11 0.36 -8.59
CA ILE A 75 -16.00 -0.15 -9.63
C ILE A 75 -16.79 1.03 -10.18
N ASP A 76 -16.50 1.41 -11.41
CA ASP A 76 -17.21 2.44 -12.16
C ASP A 76 -17.56 1.85 -13.54
N ASN A 77 -18.71 2.22 -14.09
CA ASN A 77 -19.20 1.65 -15.35
C ASN A 77 -19.11 0.10 -15.41
N ARG A 78 -19.50 -0.55 -14.30
CA ARG A 78 -19.56 -2.02 -14.13
C ARG A 78 -18.22 -2.78 -14.19
N HIS A 79 -17.07 -2.11 -14.10
CA HIS A 79 -15.77 -2.78 -13.97
C HIS A 79 -14.78 -1.96 -13.13
N HIS A 80 -13.62 -2.55 -12.84
CA HIS A 80 -12.51 -1.93 -12.14
C HIS A 80 -11.22 -2.36 -12.83
N HIS A 81 -10.13 -1.64 -12.66
CA HIS A 81 -8.83 -2.05 -13.17
C HIS A 81 -7.85 -2.42 -12.05
N GLN A 82 -6.79 -3.13 -12.43
CA GLN A 82 -5.62 -3.30 -11.58
C GLN A 82 -4.61 -2.17 -11.82
N ILE A 83 -3.96 -1.75 -10.75
CA ILE A 83 -2.83 -0.83 -10.72
C ILE A 83 -1.68 -1.54 -10.02
N TYR A 84 -0.52 -1.59 -10.66
CA TYR A 84 0.70 -2.09 -10.03
C TYR A 84 1.93 -1.43 -10.62
N GLY A 85 3.02 -1.41 -9.85
CA GLY A 85 4.28 -0.85 -10.29
C GLY A 85 5.29 -0.70 -9.17
N THR A 86 6.33 0.08 -9.45
CA THR A 86 7.35 0.49 -8.49
C THR A 86 7.39 2.02 -8.45
N THR A 87 7.49 2.61 -7.26
CA THR A 87 7.63 4.06 -7.10
C THR A 87 8.99 4.54 -7.59
N GLY A 88 9.13 5.85 -7.80
CA GLY A 88 10.42 6.50 -7.96
C GLY A 88 11.27 6.46 -6.69
N PRO A 89 12.50 7.00 -6.74
CA PRO A 89 13.38 7.12 -5.58
C PRO A 89 12.76 8.00 -4.49
N ALA A 90 13.20 7.83 -3.24
CA ALA A 90 12.83 8.70 -2.14
C ALA A 90 13.19 10.17 -2.41
N ILE A 91 12.21 11.07 -2.25
CA ILE A 91 12.38 12.53 -2.36
C ILE A 91 12.27 13.12 -0.95
N TYR A 92 13.40 13.55 -0.41
CA TYR A 92 13.52 14.05 0.96
C TYR A 92 13.01 15.49 1.11
N LEU A 93 12.36 15.76 2.25
CA LEU A 93 11.87 17.09 2.60
C LEU A 93 12.82 17.80 3.60
N PRO A 94 12.88 19.15 3.60
CA PRO A 94 13.75 19.91 4.50
C PRO A 94 13.49 19.70 6.01
N GLY A 95 12.34 19.13 6.41
CA GLY A 95 11.95 18.87 7.79
C GLY A 95 12.04 17.40 8.23
N GLY A 96 12.63 16.54 7.41
CA GLY A 96 12.60 15.09 7.59
C GLY A 96 11.42 14.42 6.90
N GLY A 97 11.48 13.08 6.82
CA GLY A 97 10.56 12.28 6.01
C GLY A 97 10.85 12.37 4.51
N HIS A 98 10.11 11.58 3.74
CA HIS A 98 10.19 11.56 2.29
C HIS A 98 8.89 11.04 1.70
N TYR A 99 8.68 11.33 0.41
CA TYR A 99 7.64 10.68 -0.38
C TYR A 99 8.27 10.08 -1.62
N HIS A 100 7.50 9.27 -2.33
CA HIS A 100 7.85 8.78 -3.64
C HIS A 100 6.83 9.23 -4.67
N GLU A 101 7.28 9.50 -5.89
CA GLU A 101 6.39 9.68 -7.04
C GLU A 101 6.05 8.33 -7.67
N PHE A 102 4.85 8.21 -8.21
CA PHE A 102 4.43 7.02 -8.95
C PHE A 102 3.56 7.41 -10.14
N SER A 103 3.60 6.60 -11.20
CA SER A 103 2.73 6.75 -12.37
C SER A 103 2.68 5.46 -13.17
N GLY A 104 1.64 5.32 -14.00
CA GLY A 104 1.50 4.17 -14.88
C GLY A 104 0.18 4.17 -15.64
N MET A 105 -0.13 3.01 -16.22
CA MET A 105 -1.40 2.69 -16.85
C MET A 105 -2.07 1.55 -16.11
N THR A 106 -3.39 1.60 -16.00
CA THR A 106 -4.17 0.47 -15.49
C THR A 106 -4.14 -0.71 -16.46
N THR A 107 -4.54 -1.90 -16.00
CA THR A 107 -4.79 -3.04 -16.90
C THR A 107 -5.92 -2.75 -17.89
N ILE A 108 -5.97 -3.50 -19.00
CA ILE A 108 -7.09 -3.40 -19.95
C ILE A 108 -8.18 -4.41 -19.55
N ASN A 109 -9.41 -3.93 -19.33
CA ASN A 109 -10.59 -4.76 -19.13
C ASN A 109 -11.88 -3.97 -19.36
N GLY A 110 -13.03 -4.52 -18.97
CA GLY A 110 -14.36 -3.99 -19.26
C GLY A 110 -14.97 -4.59 -20.54
N ALA A 111 -16.28 -4.39 -20.72
CA ALA A 111 -17.01 -4.87 -21.91
C ALA A 111 -16.59 -4.12 -23.18
N ASN A 112 -16.26 -2.83 -23.05
CA ASN A 112 -15.52 -2.05 -24.02
C ASN A 112 -14.07 -1.96 -23.52
N PRO A 113 -13.11 -2.75 -24.04
CA PRO A 113 -11.78 -2.84 -23.45
C PRO A 113 -11.02 -1.50 -23.53
N HIS A 114 -10.64 -0.94 -22.38
CA HIS A 114 -9.82 0.27 -22.28
C HIS A 114 -8.97 0.26 -21.02
N ARG A 115 -8.16 1.31 -20.85
CA ARG A 115 -7.29 1.52 -19.69
C ARG A 115 -7.20 3.02 -19.40
N HIS A 116 -6.79 3.37 -18.19
CA HIS A 116 -6.57 4.75 -17.78
C HIS A 116 -5.13 4.99 -17.36
N ARG A 117 -4.68 6.23 -17.48
CA ARG A 117 -3.44 6.72 -16.86
C ARG A 117 -3.69 7.07 -15.40
N TYR A 118 -2.67 6.87 -14.57
CA TYR A 118 -2.63 7.36 -13.19
C TYR A 118 -1.25 7.93 -12.83
N SER A 119 -1.20 8.82 -11.84
CA SER A 119 0.05 9.34 -11.26
C SER A 119 -0.21 10.03 -9.93
N GLY A 120 0.78 10.09 -9.06
CA GLY A 120 0.68 10.79 -7.78
C GLY A 120 1.96 10.75 -6.95
N LYS A 121 1.80 11.15 -5.70
CA LYS A 121 2.81 11.09 -4.64
C LYS A 121 2.29 10.22 -3.51
N THR A 122 3.15 9.43 -2.90
CA THR A 122 2.79 8.69 -1.70
C THR A 122 2.58 9.64 -0.52
N SER A 123 2.03 9.12 0.59
CA SER A 123 2.13 9.80 1.88
C SER A 123 3.59 10.04 2.26
N LEU A 124 3.80 10.91 3.26
CA LEU A 124 5.08 11.05 3.94
C LEU A 124 5.46 9.77 4.69
#